data_AF-A0A6L5WI62-F1
#
_entry.id   AF-A0A6L5WI62-F1
#
_cell.length_a   1.000
_cell.length_b   1.000
_cell.length_c   1.000
_cell.angle_alpha   90.00
_cell.angle_beta   90.00
_cell.angle_gamma   90.00
#
_symmetry.space_group_name_H-M   'P 1'
#
loop_
_entity.id
_entity.type
_entity.pdbx_description
1 polymer ?
#
loop_
_entity_poly.entity_id
_entity_poly.type
_entity_poly.pdbx_seq_one_letter_code
_entity_poly.pdbx_strand_id
1 'polypeptide(L)'
;MLYLSGWEALNIPRLDGTTADWHPLLYLADKNSIKTYESNEILGDLGIQKRYIKMLDKEEYVANYARAIADLVYSGDTDGLKNCTRDYLDDDEELELFGYLKLINTNKKVDDFMKFELTKLYFKDKKC
;
A
#
# COMPACT_ATOMS: atom_id res chain seq x y z
N MET A 1 2.86 2.25 16.11
CA MET A 1 1.52 1.59 16.04
C MET A 1 1.65 0.37 15.12
N LEU A 2 1.08 -0.77 15.51
CA LEU A 2 0.97 -1.94 14.63
C LEU A 2 -0.32 -1.87 13.81
N TYR A 3 -0.25 -2.19 12.53
CA TYR A 3 -1.39 -2.15 11.60
C TYR A 3 -1.24 -3.17 10.46
N LEU A 4 -2.33 -3.47 9.78
CA LEU A 4 -2.35 -4.32 8.59
C LEU A 4 -1.96 -3.48 7.37
N SER A 5 -0.94 -3.95 6.64
CA SER A 5 -0.42 -3.27 5.45
C SER A 5 0.05 -4.28 4.40
N GLY A 6 0.71 -3.80 3.34
CA GLY A 6 1.23 -4.61 2.26
C GLY A 6 0.20 -5.55 1.63
N TRP A 7 0.63 -6.78 1.32
CA TRP A 7 -0.23 -7.77 0.67
C TRP A 7 -1.49 -8.09 1.48
N GLU A 8 -1.40 -8.10 2.81
CA GLU A 8 -2.55 -8.31 3.69
C GLU A 8 -3.61 -7.22 3.48
N ALA A 9 -3.20 -5.96 3.46
CA ALA A 9 -4.11 -4.83 3.23
C ALA A 9 -4.69 -4.80 1.81
N LEU A 10 -3.90 -5.14 0.78
CA LEU A 10 -4.38 -5.22 -0.61
C LEU A 10 -5.50 -6.26 -0.82
N ASN A 11 -5.58 -7.25 0.07
CA ASN A 11 -6.60 -8.29 0.07
C ASN A 11 -7.77 -7.99 1.04
N ILE A 12 -7.74 -6.88 1.76
CA ILE A 12 -8.86 -6.42 2.60
C ILE A 12 -9.71 -5.45 1.79
N PRO A 13 -11.02 -5.73 1.57
CA PRO A 13 -11.88 -4.86 0.81
C PRO A 13 -11.90 -3.42 1.34
N ARG A 14 -12.04 -2.45 0.43
CA ARG A 14 -12.40 -1.07 0.73
C ARG A 14 -13.78 -1.00 1.39
N LEU A 15 -14.15 0.19 1.87
CA LEU A 15 -15.47 0.41 2.48
C LEU A 15 -16.63 0.21 1.48
N ASP A 16 -16.37 0.38 0.19
CA ASP A 16 -17.32 0.10 -0.89
C ASP A 16 -17.38 -1.39 -1.30
N GLY A 17 -16.54 -2.24 -0.69
CA GLY A 17 -16.45 -3.67 -0.95
C GLY A 17 -15.48 -4.07 -2.08
N THR A 18 -14.83 -3.11 -2.76
CA THR A 18 -13.85 -3.42 -3.81
C THR A 18 -12.54 -3.91 -3.22
N THR A 19 -11.93 -4.93 -3.84
CA THR A 19 -10.66 -5.52 -3.37
C THR A 19 -9.62 -5.41 -4.48
N ALA A 20 -8.41 -4.95 -4.14
CA ALA A 20 -7.33 -4.79 -5.10
C ALA A 20 -6.75 -6.15 -5.52
N ASP A 21 -6.26 -6.91 -4.55
CA ASP A 21 -5.72 -8.24 -4.77
C ASP A 21 -6.74 -9.32 -4.39
N TRP A 22 -6.78 -10.41 -5.16
CA TRP A 22 -7.84 -11.44 -5.10
C TRP A 22 -7.33 -12.77 -4.52
N HIS A 23 -6.37 -12.69 -3.60
CA HIS A 23 -5.74 -13.82 -2.91
C HIS A 23 -5.93 -13.79 -1.38
N PRO A 24 -7.13 -13.50 -0.81
CA PRO A 24 -7.30 -13.38 0.63
C PRO A 24 -7.04 -14.70 1.38
N LEU A 25 -7.21 -15.86 0.72
CA LEU A 25 -6.85 -17.16 1.31
C LEU A 25 -5.34 -17.37 1.47
N LEU A 26 -4.51 -16.61 0.76
CA LEU A 26 -3.07 -16.66 0.93
C LEU A 26 -2.64 -15.81 2.13
N TYR A 27 -3.17 -14.59 2.23
CA TYR A 27 -2.69 -13.59 3.19
C TYR A 27 -3.50 -13.51 4.50
N LEU A 28 -4.74 -14.03 4.51
CA LEU A 28 -5.70 -13.82 5.60
C LEU A 28 -6.35 -15.13 6.08
N ALA A 29 -5.85 -16.30 5.63
CA ALA A 29 -6.39 -17.60 6.04
C ALA A 29 -6.14 -17.91 7.52
N ASP A 30 -4.93 -17.67 8.02
CA ASP A 30 -4.64 -17.81 9.45
C ASP A 30 -4.84 -16.46 10.16
N LYS A 31 -6.00 -16.31 10.79
CA LYS A 31 -6.39 -15.10 11.51
C LYS A 31 -5.52 -14.77 12.72
N ASN A 32 -4.76 -15.74 13.25
CA ASN A 32 -3.92 -15.57 14.42
C ASN A 32 -2.48 -15.16 14.09
N SER A 33 -2.08 -15.29 12.82
CA SER A 33 -0.70 -15.03 12.38
C SER A 33 -0.61 -14.05 11.21
N ILE A 34 -1.58 -13.14 11.08
CA ILE A 34 -1.57 -12.13 10.02
C ILE A 34 -0.38 -11.19 10.24
N LYS A 35 0.42 -11.01 9.18
CA LYS A 35 1.57 -10.09 9.21
C LYS A 35 1.08 -8.66 9.47
N THR A 36 1.77 -7.96 10.36
CA THR A 36 1.54 -6.56 10.66
C THR A 36 2.79 -5.76 10.37
N TYR A 37 2.60 -4.45 10.19
CA TYR A 37 3.67 -3.49 9.93
C TYR A 37 3.72 -2.48 11.08
N GLU A 38 4.91 -1.94 11.33
CA GLU A 38 5.11 -0.86 12.27
C GLU A 38 5.12 0.49 11.55
N SER A 39 4.35 1.45 12.08
CA SER A 39 4.35 2.82 11.57
C SER A 39 5.75 3.41 11.69
N ASN A 40 6.30 3.92 10.58
CA ASN A 40 7.62 4.56 10.55
C ASN A 40 7.49 6.08 10.74
N GLU A 41 8.55 6.74 11.22
CA GLU A 41 8.52 8.18 11.52
C GLU A 41 8.35 9.07 10.28
N ILE A 42 8.62 8.57 9.08
CA ILE A 42 8.57 9.34 7.83
C ILE A 42 7.12 9.46 7.33
N LEU A 43 6.39 8.34 7.27
CA LEU A 43 5.00 8.30 6.82
C LEU A 43 4.01 8.46 7.97
N GLY A 44 4.42 8.18 9.20
CA GLY A 44 3.54 8.17 10.37
C GLY A 44 2.25 7.39 10.09
N ASP A 45 1.12 8.02 10.38
CA ASP A 45 -0.20 7.41 10.24
C ASP A 45 -0.90 7.70 8.90
N LEU A 46 -0.18 8.27 7.91
CA LEU A 46 -0.73 8.57 6.60
C LEU A 46 -1.32 7.32 5.92
N GLY A 47 -2.56 7.43 5.45
CA GLY A 47 -3.27 6.35 4.78
C GLY A 47 -3.68 5.19 5.70
N ILE A 48 -3.59 5.32 7.02
CA ILE A 48 -4.03 4.29 7.97
C ILE A 48 -5.38 4.67 8.58
N GLN A 49 -6.33 3.74 8.57
CA GLN A 49 -7.64 3.92 9.17
C GLN A 49 -8.00 2.75 10.09
N LYS A 50 -8.55 3.06 11.27
CA LYS A 50 -9.20 2.05 12.11
C LYS A 50 -10.58 1.71 11.54
N ARG A 51 -10.82 0.43 11.24
CA ARG A 51 -12.12 -0.04 10.75
C ARG A 51 -12.38 -1.50 11.11
N TYR A 52 -13.66 -1.88 11.12
CA TYR A 52 -14.06 -3.27 11.29
C TYR A 52 -13.82 -4.07 10.00
N ILE A 53 -13.12 -5.19 10.12
CA ILE A 53 -12.83 -6.09 8.99
C ILE A 53 -13.69 -7.33 9.12
N LYS A 54 -14.71 -7.42 8.27
CA LYS A 54 -15.71 -8.51 8.29
C LYS A 54 -15.08 -9.91 8.27
N MET A 55 -14.03 -10.13 7.47
CA MET A 55 -13.44 -11.46 7.37
C MET A 55 -12.65 -11.87 8.63
N LEU A 56 -12.12 -10.90 9.36
CA LEU A 56 -11.37 -11.13 10.60
C LEU A 56 -12.28 -11.08 11.84
N ASP A 57 -13.47 -10.52 11.70
CA ASP A 57 -14.45 -10.30 12.77
C ASP A 57 -13.87 -9.47 13.93
N LYS A 58 -13.11 -8.42 13.59
CA LYS A 58 -12.51 -7.50 14.56
C LYS A 58 -12.23 -6.12 13.96
N GLU A 59 -12.08 -5.12 14.84
CA GLU A 59 -11.55 -3.82 14.46
C GLU A 59 -10.02 -3.85 14.40
N GLU A 60 -9.46 -3.31 13.33
CA GLU A 60 -8.02 -3.21 13.14
C GLU A 60 -7.66 -1.87 12.49
N TYR A 61 -6.41 -1.45 12.66
CA TYR A 61 -5.82 -0.40 11.86
C TYR A 61 -5.37 -1.00 10.53
N VAL A 62 -5.78 -0.40 9.41
CA VAL A 62 -5.53 -0.92 8.06
C VAL A 62 -5.03 0.21 7.17
N ALA A 63 -3.97 -0.05 6.42
CA ALA A 63 -3.52 0.80 5.33
C ALA A 63 -4.54 0.84 4.19
N ASN A 64 -4.74 2.01 3.59
CA ASN A 64 -5.29 2.08 2.23
C ASN A 64 -4.29 1.48 1.22
N TYR A 65 -4.72 1.27 -0.02
CA TYR A 65 -3.88 0.56 -0.97
C TYR A 65 -2.63 1.34 -1.36
N ALA A 66 -2.71 2.67 -1.43
CA ALA A 66 -1.54 3.53 -1.64
C ALA A 66 -0.49 3.34 -0.53
N ARG A 67 -0.90 3.37 0.74
CA ARG A 67 0.00 3.13 1.88
C ARG A 67 0.54 1.70 1.91
N ALA A 68 -0.30 0.71 1.58
CA ALA A 68 0.11 -0.70 1.52
C ALA A 68 1.22 -0.94 0.49
N ILE A 69 1.09 -0.37 -0.71
CA ILE A 69 2.13 -0.44 -1.75
C ILE A 69 3.38 0.33 -1.32
N ALA A 70 3.22 1.51 -0.71
CA ALA A 70 4.36 2.28 -0.21
C ALA A 70 5.18 1.50 0.84
N ASP A 71 4.52 0.78 1.75
CA ASP A 71 5.19 -0.05 2.76
C ASP A 71 5.93 -1.26 2.13
N LEU A 72 5.37 -1.89 1.09
CA LEU A 72 6.04 -2.94 0.32
C LEU A 72 7.28 -2.41 -0.39
N VAL A 73 7.17 -1.28 -1.07
CA VAL A 73 8.30 -0.62 -1.74
C VAL A 73 9.38 -0.21 -0.74
N TYR A 74 8.99 0.34 0.41
CA TYR A 74 9.91 0.74 1.48
C TYR A 74 10.70 -0.44 2.05
N SER A 75 10.04 -1.56 2.29
CA SER A 75 10.65 -2.79 2.78
C SER A 75 11.43 -3.57 1.71
N GLY A 76 11.32 -3.17 0.44
CA GLY A 76 11.97 -3.81 -0.70
C GLY A 76 11.25 -5.08 -1.19
N ASP A 77 10.04 -5.34 -0.71
CA ASP A 77 9.17 -6.46 -1.09
C ASP A 77 8.33 -6.10 -2.32
N THR A 78 9.01 -5.86 -3.45
CA THR A 78 8.38 -5.36 -4.68
C THR A 78 7.94 -6.45 -5.65
N ASP A 79 8.17 -7.71 -5.31
CA ASP A 79 7.86 -8.85 -6.18
C ASP A 79 6.34 -8.97 -6.34
N GLY A 80 5.86 -8.87 -7.57
CA GLY A 80 4.42 -8.89 -7.87
C GLY A 80 3.77 -7.51 -7.97
N LEU A 81 4.48 -6.40 -7.70
CA LEU A 81 3.94 -5.04 -7.83
C LEU A 81 3.93 -4.48 -9.26
N LYS A 82 4.27 -5.29 -10.26
CA LYS A 82 4.31 -4.82 -11.65
C LYS A 82 2.91 -4.47 -12.15
N ASN A 83 2.71 -3.24 -12.63
CA ASN A 83 1.43 -2.63 -13.00
C ASN A 83 0.45 -2.42 -11.83
N CYS A 84 0.89 -2.52 -10.58
CA CYS A 84 -0.01 -2.41 -9.41
C CYS A 84 -0.77 -1.08 -9.37
N THR A 85 -0.16 0.01 -9.84
CA THR A 85 -0.80 1.34 -9.88
C THR A 85 -2.04 1.34 -10.76
N ARG A 86 -1.96 0.71 -11.93
CA ARG A 86 -3.10 0.57 -12.85
C ARG A 86 -4.13 -0.44 -12.36
N ASP A 87 -3.66 -1.53 -11.76
CA ASP A 87 -4.51 -2.70 -11.50
C ASP A 87 -5.22 -2.58 -10.12
N TYR A 88 -4.63 -1.86 -9.16
CA TYR A 88 -5.12 -1.80 -7.78
C TYR A 88 -5.64 -0.42 -7.36
N LEU A 89 -5.10 0.67 -7.92
CA LEU A 89 -5.38 2.02 -7.45
C LEU A 89 -6.38 2.76 -8.35
N ASP A 90 -7.10 3.70 -7.75
CA ASP A 90 -7.76 4.77 -8.48
C ASP A 90 -6.83 6.00 -8.64
N ASP A 91 -7.32 7.04 -9.34
CA ASP A 91 -6.53 8.24 -9.64
C ASP A 91 -6.10 9.00 -8.36
N ASP A 92 -6.92 9.00 -7.32
CA ASP A 92 -6.63 9.69 -6.05
C ASP A 92 -5.59 8.89 -5.25
N GLU A 93 -5.74 7.57 -5.17
CA GLU A 93 -4.78 6.68 -4.54
C GLU A 93 -3.44 6.65 -5.29
N GLU A 94 -3.43 6.76 -6.62
CA GLU A 94 -2.19 6.88 -7.41
C GLU A 94 -1.40 8.14 -7.02
N LEU A 95 -2.10 9.26 -6.82
CA LEU A 95 -1.51 10.51 -6.35
C LEU A 95 -0.99 10.40 -4.92
N GLU A 96 -1.74 9.77 -4.02
CA GLU A 96 -1.32 9.50 -2.64
C GLU A 96 -0.05 8.66 -2.60
N LEU A 97 -0.01 7.56 -3.38
CA LEU A 97 1.15 6.68 -3.46
C LEU A 97 2.38 7.48 -3.93
N PHE A 98 2.25 8.30 -4.98
CA PHE A 98 3.37 9.12 -5.44
C PHE A 98 3.87 10.07 -4.36
N GLY A 99 2.96 10.68 -3.58
CA GLY A 99 3.30 11.50 -2.42
C GLY A 99 4.09 10.73 -1.37
N TYR A 100 3.62 9.54 -0.99
CA TYR A 100 4.30 8.69 0.00
C TYR A 100 5.69 8.27 -0.47
N LEU A 101 5.81 7.81 -1.72
CA LEU A 101 7.08 7.37 -2.29
C LEU A 101 8.11 8.50 -2.37
N LYS A 102 7.68 9.75 -2.62
CA LYS A 102 8.56 10.92 -2.56
C LYS A 102 9.14 11.15 -1.16
N LEU A 103 8.35 10.95 -0.11
CA LEU A 103 8.80 11.13 1.27
C LEU A 103 9.84 10.08 1.68
N ILE A 104 9.67 8.83 1.22
CA ILE A 104 10.55 7.71 1.57
C ILE A 104 11.62 7.41 0.51
N ASN A 105 11.78 8.28 -0.49
CA ASN A 105 12.73 8.11 -1.59
C ASN A 105 14.19 8.22 -1.08
N THR A 106 14.66 7.13 -0.49
CA THR A 106 15.97 7.02 0.14
C THR A 106 16.99 6.34 -0.77
N ASN A 107 16.53 5.66 -1.82
CA ASN A 107 17.40 4.85 -2.66
C ASN A 107 16.87 4.68 -4.10
N LYS A 108 17.74 4.17 -4.96
CA LYS A 108 17.45 3.98 -6.39
C LYS A 108 16.27 3.05 -6.68
N LYS A 109 15.98 2.06 -5.82
CA LYS A 109 14.84 1.15 -6.04
C LYS A 109 13.51 1.89 -5.96
N VAL A 110 13.36 2.80 -4.98
CA VAL A 110 12.15 3.62 -4.84
C VAL A 110 12.02 4.59 -6.01
N ASP A 111 13.11 5.25 -6.41
CA ASP A 111 13.12 6.13 -7.58
C ASP A 111 12.77 5.38 -8.89
N ASP A 112 13.34 4.20 -9.10
CA ASP A 112 13.05 3.36 -10.26
C ASP A 112 11.59 2.88 -10.22
N PHE A 113 11.06 2.49 -9.06
CA PHE A 113 9.64 2.13 -8.91
C PHE A 113 8.74 3.29 -9.33
N MET A 114 8.96 4.50 -8.80
CA MET A 114 8.19 5.68 -9.21
C MET A 114 8.32 5.97 -10.71
N LYS A 115 9.52 5.83 -11.27
CA LYS A 115 9.77 6.06 -12.69
C LYS A 115 8.99 5.11 -13.59
N PHE A 116 8.86 3.83 -13.21
CA PHE A 116 8.23 2.82 -14.05
C PHE A 116 6.71 2.71 -13.77
N GLU A 117 6.30 2.60 -12.51
CA GLU A 117 4.90 2.39 -12.13
C GLU A 117 4.08 3.70 -12.11
N LEU A 118 4.73 4.85 -11.88
CA LEU A 118 4.09 6.18 -11.80
C LEU A 118 4.66 7.15 -12.86
N THR A 119 4.96 6.62 -14.05
CA THR A 119 5.69 7.29 -15.14
C THR A 119 5.19 8.72 -15.40
N LYS A 120 3.87 8.91 -15.52
CA LYS A 120 3.27 10.21 -15.84
C LYS A 120 3.56 11.25 -14.77
N LEU A 121 3.35 10.88 -13.50
CA LEU A 121 3.56 11.76 -12.35
C LEU A 121 5.06 12.08 -12.18
N TYR A 122 5.91 11.05 -12.29
CA TYR A 122 7.36 11.19 -12.18
C TYR A 122 7.95 12.21 -13.16
N PHE A 123 7.61 12.11 -14.45
CA PHE A 123 8.14 13.04 -15.46
C PHE A 123 7.47 14.41 -15.44
N LYS A 124 6.27 14.54 -14.88
CA LYS A 124 5.63 15.83 -14.65
C LYS A 124 6.35 16.60 -13.54
N ASP A 125 6.68 15.93 -12.44
CA ASP A 125 7.38 16.52 -11.29
C ASP A 125 8.80 17.00 -11.66
N LYS A 126 9.51 16.28 -12.54
CA LYS A 126 10.88 16.65 -12.99
C LYS A 126 10.94 17.76 -14.04
N LYS A 127 9.81 18.20 -14.58
CA LYS A 127 9.74 19.30 -15.57
C LYS A 127 9.52 20.67 -14.91
N CYS A 128 9.52 20.73 -13.58
CA CYS A 128 9.43 21.96 -12.79
C CYS A 128 10.82 22.38 -12.27
#